data_AF-A0A957E2M2-F1
#
_entry.id   AF-A0A957E2M2-F1
#
_cell.length_a   1.000
_cell.length_b   1.000
_cell.length_c   1.000
_cell.angle_alpha   90.00
_cell.angle_beta   90.00
_cell.angle_gamma   90.00
#
_symmetry.space_group_name_H-M   'P 1'
#
loop_
_entity.id
_entity.type
_entity.pdbx_description
1 polymer ?
#
loop_
_entity_poly.entity_id
_entity_poly.type
_entity_poly.pdbx_seq_one_letter_code
_entity_poly.pdbx_strand_id
1 'polypeptide(L)'
;MKSFLSNIAKKLWPEFEILAEPDRLSLLRELFGSLYGLPFVALALVWLLVATDLNLLREQWPVLLLILGLSVLAGRLSFFQITVSRDGTHDYNGSSLEIVIVMSAMLLFGPTAVWVPFWSRLIDYGIDRPQSPTRYQQWNGTRNLIFNLGASIVGLLFALLIYQGLGGQFPLSELTLAAAWPVFLAVLLWLPWEGLFFLSYGVLL
;
A
#
# COMPACT_ATOMS: atom_id res chain seq x y z
N MET A 1 21.93 14.65 -7.89
CA MET A 1 21.16 13.60 -7.19
C MET A 1 22.05 12.61 -6.44
N LYS A 2 23.03 11.96 -7.08
CA LYS A 2 23.92 10.98 -6.41
C LYS A 2 24.68 11.54 -5.19
N SER A 3 25.20 12.77 -5.26
CA SER A 3 25.89 13.42 -4.13
C SER A 3 24.96 13.70 -2.94
N PHE A 4 23.73 14.16 -3.19
CA PHE A 4 22.71 14.40 -2.16
C PHE A 4 22.29 13.10 -1.46
N LEU A 5 21.95 12.06 -2.25
CA LEU A 5 21.59 10.75 -1.70
C LEU A 5 22.75 10.12 -0.94
N SER A 6 23.99 10.25 -1.43
CA SER A 6 25.17 9.78 -0.70
C SER A 6 25.37 10.52 0.63
N ASN A 7 25.15 11.84 0.69
CA ASN A 7 25.25 12.58 1.94
C ASN A 7 24.21 12.15 2.98
N ILE A 8 22.98 11.86 2.54
CA ILE A 8 21.94 11.31 3.42
C ILE A 8 22.31 9.88 3.83
N ALA A 9 22.75 9.04 2.88
CA ALA A 9 23.15 7.67 3.15
C ALA A 9 24.28 7.59 4.17
N LYS A 10 25.30 8.46 4.10
CA LYS A 10 26.38 8.52 5.09
C LYS A 10 25.89 8.89 6.50
N LYS A 11 24.86 9.74 6.61
CA LYS A 11 24.26 10.11 7.90
C LYS A 11 23.43 8.98 8.50
N LEU A 12 22.69 8.25 7.67
CA LEU A 12 21.85 7.14 8.11
C LEU A 12 22.63 5.83 8.28
N TRP A 13 23.70 5.66 7.51
CA TRP A 13 24.59 4.50 7.48
C TRP A 13 26.06 4.94 7.50
N PRO A 14 26.69 4.98 8.69
CA PRO A 14 28.10 5.32 8.81
C PRO A 14 29.02 4.40 8.01
N GLU A 15 28.61 3.13 7.82
CA GLU A 15 29.34 2.11 7.06
C GLU A 15 29.21 2.27 5.54
N PHE A 16 28.45 3.26 5.05
CA PHE A 16 28.20 3.41 3.61
C PHE A 16 29.48 3.48 2.76
N GLU A 17 30.54 4.10 3.26
CA GLU A 17 31.80 4.26 2.52
C GLU A 17 32.62 2.97 2.40
N ILE A 18 32.44 2.02 3.32
CA ILE A 18 33.18 0.75 3.33
C ILE A 18 32.46 -0.39 2.58
N LEU A 19 31.21 -0.15 2.15
CA LEU A 19 30.45 -1.12 1.36
C LEU A 19 31.03 -1.29 -0.05
N ALA A 20 30.84 -2.46 -0.66
CA ALA A 20 31.14 -2.67 -2.07
C ALA A 20 30.21 -1.81 -2.96
N GLU A 21 30.64 -1.49 -4.19
CA GLU A 21 29.83 -0.69 -5.13
C GLU A 21 28.40 -1.22 -5.37
N PRO A 22 28.19 -2.55 -5.57
CA PRO A 22 26.84 -3.09 -5.75
C PRO A 22 25.93 -2.83 -4.54
N ASP A 23 26.46 -3.00 -3.33
CA ASP A 23 25.71 -2.81 -2.08
C ASP A 23 25.40 -1.32 -1.84
N ARG A 24 26.35 -0.43 -2.16
CA ARG A 24 26.12 1.02 -2.13
C ARG A 24 25.01 1.43 -3.08
N LEU A 25 25.03 0.93 -4.32
CA LEU A 25 23.98 1.20 -5.29
C LEU A 25 22.63 0.68 -4.80
N SER A 26 22.56 -0.53 -4.25
CA SER A 26 21.33 -1.07 -3.68
C SER A 26 20.77 -0.17 -2.57
N LEU A 27 21.61 0.25 -1.62
CA LEU A 27 21.20 1.13 -0.53
C LEU A 27 20.74 2.51 -1.01
N LEU A 28 21.39 3.08 -2.04
CA LEU A 28 20.96 4.33 -2.65
C LEU A 28 19.60 4.19 -3.35
N ARG A 29 19.31 3.05 -3.98
CA ARG A 29 17.99 2.75 -4.57
C ARG A 29 16.92 2.66 -3.49
N GLU A 30 17.19 1.97 -2.39
CA GLU A 30 16.27 1.88 -1.26
C GLU A 30 15.96 3.25 -0.63
N LEU A 31 16.98 4.09 -0.49
CA LEU A 31 16.83 5.46 0.01
C LEU A 31 16.00 6.32 -0.96
N PHE A 32 16.30 6.23 -2.26
CA PHE A 32 15.53 6.94 -3.29
C PHE A 32 14.06 6.51 -3.29
N GLY A 33 13.79 5.21 -3.24
CA GLY A 33 12.41 4.69 -3.18
C GLY A 33 11.64 5.15 -1.94
N SER A 34 12.31 5.26 -0.80
CA SER A 34 11.70 5.80 0.42
C SER A 34 11.34 7.27 0.24
N LEU A 35 12.28 8.08 -0.25
CA LEU A 35 12.05 9.52 -0.50
C LEU A 35 10.99 9.77 -1.58
N TYR A 36 10.94 8.93 -2.60
CA TYR A 36 9.94 8.99 -3.67
C TYR A 36 8.54 8.69 -3.14
N GLY A 37 8.39 7.67 -2.28
CA GLY A 37 7.08 7.28 -1.75
C GLY A 37 6.53 8.21 -0.66
N LEU A 38 7.39 8.93 0.08
CA LEU A 38 6.97 9.80 1.18
C LEU A 38 5.94 10.88 0.80
N PRO A 39 6.10 11.64 -0.32
CA PRO A 39 5.08 12.57 -0.79
C PRO A 39 3.72 11.91 -1.01
N PHE A 40 3.68 10.67 -1.50
CA PHE A 40 2.43 9.94 -1.72
C PHE A 40 1.80 9.46 -0.43
N VAL A 41 2.60 9.05 0.57
CA VAL A 41 2.07 8.77 1.91
C VAL A 41 1.50 10.03 2.56
N ALA A 42 2.18 11.18 2.41
CA ALA A 42 1.67 12.45 2.91
C ALA A 42 0.36 12.84 2.21
N LEU A 43 0.30 12.72 0.88
CA LEU A 43 -0.92 12.92 0.10
C LEU A 43 -2.04 11.98 0.56
N ALA A 44 -1.74 10.70 0.72
CA ALA A 44 -2.68 9.69 1.20
C ALA A 44 -3.25 10.04 2.57
N LEU A 45 -2.39 10.43 3.52
CA LEU A 45 -2.81 10.78 4.89
C LEU A 45 -3.68 12.04 4.91
N VAL A 46 -3.27 13.10 4.20
CA VAL A 46 -4.06 14.34 4.13
C VAL A 46 -5.42 14.07 3.49
N TRP A 47 -5.45 13.33 2.38
CA TRP A 47 -6.69 12.99 1.70
C TRP A 47 -7.57 12.11 2.58
N LEU A 48 -7.01 11.07 3.20
CA LEU A 48 -7.74 10.17 4.10
C LEU A 48 -8.34 10.94 5.28
N LEU A 49 -7.60 11.84 5.92
CA LEU A 49 -8.09 12.69 7.01
C LEU A 49 -9.26 13.58 6.56
N VAL A 50 -9.16 14.19 5.38
CA VAL A 50 -10.22 15.06 4.84
C VAL A 50 -11.47 14.26 4.45
N ALA A 51 -11.31 13.04 3.92
CA ALA A 51 -12.41 12.19 3.49
C ALA A 51 -13.05 11.38 4.62
N THR A 52 -12.50 11.43 5.85
CA THR A 52 -12.98 10.64 6.99
C THR A 52 -14.24 11.27 7.60
N ASP A 53 -15.32 10.48 7.67
CA ASP A 53 -16.48 10.81 8.49
C ASP A 53 -16.23 10.42 9.95
N LEU A 54 -16.00 11.42 10.80
CA LEU A 54 -15.74 11.24 12.23
C LEU A 54 -16.96 10.74 13.02
N ASN A 55 -18.18 11.00 12.56
CA ASN A 55 -19.39 10.50 13.22
C ASN A 55 -19.51 9.00 12.96
N LEU A 56 -19.34 8.58 11.69
CA LEU A 56 -19.31 7.16 11.33
C LEU A 56 -18.22 6.42 12.09
N LEU A 57 -17.01 6.99 12.16
CA LEU A 57 -15.90 6.38 12.89
C LEU A 57 -16.25 6.21 14.38
N ARG A 58 -16.87 7.21 15.01
CA ARG A 58 -17.29 7.14 16.42
C ARG A 58 -18.40 6.12 16.65
N GLU A 59 -19.35 6.00 15.74
CA GLU A 59 -20.50 5.09 15.87
C GLU A 59 -20.13 3.63 15.55
N GLN A 60 -19.25 3.44 14.57
CA GLN A 60 -18.93 2.13 13.99
C GLN A 60 -17.52 1.63 14.32
N TRP A 61 -16.80 2.27 15.25
CA TRP A 61 -15.43 1.84 15.62
C TRP A 61 -15.31 0.35 15.98
N PRO A 62 -16.26 -0.32 16.66
CA PRO A 62 -16.11 -1.74 16.96
C PRO A 62 -16.16 -2.61 15.70
N VAL A 63 -17.03 -2.24 14.74
CA VAL A 63 -17.17 -2.94 13.47
C VAL A 63 -15.92 -2.72 12.61
N LEU A 64 -15.41 -1.48 12.56
CA LEU A 64 -14.17 -1.16 11.86
C LEU A 64 -12.96 -1.90 12.47
N LEU A 65 -12.90 -2.05 13.79
CA LEU A 65 -11.86 -2.87 14.44
C LEU A 65 -12.01 -4.36 14.14
N LEU A 66 -13.24 -4.89 14.10
CA LEU A 66 -13.48 -6.27 13.68
C LEU A 66 -13.00 -6.50 12.24
N ILE A 67 -13.34 -5.59 11.33
CA ILE A 67 -12.89 -5.64 9.93
C ILE A 67 -11.36 -5.53 9.86
N LEU A 68 -10.73 -4.66 10.66
CA LEU A 68 -9.27 -4.58 10.76
C LEU A 68 -8.66 -5.92 11.20
N GLY A 69 -9.22 -6.55 12.24
CA GLY A 69 -8.78 -7.86 12.69
C GLY A 69 -8.90 -8.93 11.60
N LEU A 70 -10.03 -8.96 10.89
CA LEU A 70 -10.24 -9.86 9.76
C LEU A 70 -9.28 -9.56 8.60
N SER A 71 -9.01 -8.29 8.31
CA SER A 71 -8.06 -7.83 7.28
C SER A 71 -6.66 -8.36 7.56
N VAL A 72 -6.17 -8.18 8.80
CA VAL A 72 -4.85 -8.67 9.23
C VAL A 72 -4.78 -10.21 9.16
N LEU A 73 -5.82 -10.91 9.63
CA LEU A 73 -5.87 -12.37 9.58
C LEU A 73 -5.88 -12.88 8.13
N ALA A 74 -6.70 -12.27 7.27
CA ALA A 74 -6.82 -12.65 5.86
C ALA A 74 -5.58 -12.28 5.04
N GLY A 75 -4.91 -11.17 5.37
CA GLY A 75 -3.62 -10.79 4.79
C GLY A 75 -2.55 -11.86 5.04
N ARG A 76 -2.56 -12.46 6.23
CA ARG A 76 -1.67 -13.56 6.59
C ARG A 76 -2.04 -14.89 5.94
N LEU A 77 -3.29 -15.07 5.50
CA LEU A 77 -3.74 -16.18 4.66
C LEU A 77 -3.46 -15.88 3.19
N SER A 78 -2.18 -15.66 2.87
CA SER A 78 -1.74 -15.40 1.51
C SER A 78 -1.71 -16.67 0.67
N PHE A 79 -2.15 -16.57 -0.59
CA PHE A 79 -1.90 -17.57 -1.61
C PHE A 79 -0.75 -17.09 -2.49
N PHE A 80 0.19 -17.97 -2.78
CA PHE A 80 1.35 -17.65 -3.61
C PHE A 80 1.34 -18.50 -4.88
N GLN A 81 1.61 -17.86 -5.99
CA GLN A 81 1.95 -18.50 -7.25
C GLN A 81 3.46 -18.39 -7.44
N ILE A 82 4.13 -19.54 -7.54
CA ILE A 82 5.56 -19.62 -7.88
C ILE A 82 5.64 -19.81 -9.38
N THR A 83 6.24 -18.85 -10.08
CA THR A 83 6.53 -18.97 -11.50
C THR A 83 8.02 -19.22 -11.66
N VAL A 84 8.37 -20.30 -12.38
CA VAL A 84 9.76 -20.63 -12.68
C VAL A 84 10.08 -20.10 -14.07
N SER A 85 10.99 -19.14 -14.14
CA SER A 85 11.51 -18.58 -15.38
C SER A 85 12.46 -19.56 -16.07
N ARG A 86 12.66 -19.37 -17.38
CA ARG A 86 13.52 -20.24 -18.21
C ARG A 86 14.98 -20.31 -17.76
N ASP A 87 15.46 -19.28 -17.06
CA ASP A 87 16.80 -19.19 -16.49
C ASP A 87 16.92 -19.84 -15.09
N GLY A 88 15.84 -20.45 -14.59
CA GLY A 88 15.79 -21.08 -13.28
C GLY A 88 15.52 -20.10 -12.13
N THR A 89 15.27 -18.82 -12.42
CA THR A 89 14.82 -17.86 -11.40
C THR A 89 13.38 -18.14 -10.98
N HIS A 90 13.10 -17.93 -9.70
CA HIS A 90 11.78 -18.15 -9.10
C HIS A 90 11.16 -16.80 -8.79
N ASP A 91 10.05 -16.48 -9.44
CA ASP A 91 9.24 -15.30 -9.13
C ASP A 91 8.05 -15.70 -8.26
N TYR A 92 7.83 -14.92 -7.21
CA TYR A 92 6.76 -15.13 -6.24
C TYR A 92 5.71 -14.04 -6.42
N ASN A 93 4.53 -14.41 -6.93
CA ASN A 93 3.36 -13.54 -6.96
C ASN A 93 2.39 -13.98 -5.87
N GLY A 94 2.27 -13.16 -4.81
CA GLY A 94 1.35 -13.38 -3.70
C GLY A 94 0.11 -12.51 -3.83
N SER A 95 -1.05 -13.05 -3.44
CA SER A 95 -2.27 -12.28 -3.18
C SER A 95 -2.96 -12.83 -1.94
N SER A 96 -3.88 -12.07 -1.35
CA SER A 96 -4.57 -12.46 -0.12
C SER A 96 -6.06 -12.18 -0.21
N LEU A 97 -6.84 -12.80 0.67
CA LEU A 97 -8.28 -12.51 0.81
C LEU A 97 -8.55 -11.13 1.42
N GLU A 98 -7.51 -10.41 1.86
CA GLU A 98 -7.59 -9.07 2.44
C GLU A 98 -8.37 -8.13 1.54
N ILE A 99 -8.10 -8.17 0.22
CA ILE A 99 -8.71 -7.24 -0.73
C ILE A 99 -10.24 -7.33 -0.76
N VAL A 100 -10.80 -8.53 -0.58
CA VAL A 100 -12.25 -8.73 -0.54
C VAL A 100 -12.84 -8.04 0.68
N ILE A 101 -12.21 -8.22 1.85
CA ILE A 101 -12.64 -7.59 3.12
C ILE A 101 -12.56 -6.07 3.02
N VAL A 102 -11.45 -5.54 2.49
CA VAL A 102 -11.23 -4.10 2.32
C VAL A 102 -12.26 -3.50 1.36
N MET A 103 -12.50 -4.13 0.21
CA MET A 103 -13.50 -3.66 -0.76
C MET A 103 -14.91 -3.68 -0.17
N SER A 104 -15.29 -4.76 0.53
CA SER A 104 -16.58 -4.81 1.22
C SER A 104 -16.72 -3.70 2.26
N ALA A 105 -15.68 -3.45 3.06
CA ALA A 105 -15.69 -2.37 4.04
C ALA A 105 -15.85 -0.99 3.38
N MET A 106 -15.14 -0.76 2.27
CA MET A 106 -15.22 0.50 1.52
C MET A 106 -16.61 0.72 0.92
N LEU A 107 -17.29 -0.32 0.44
CA LEU A 107 -18.67 -0.21 -0.08
C LEU A 107 -19.71 0.07 1.03
N LEU A 108 -19.41 -0.34 2.27
CA LEU A 108 -20.29 -0.10 3.41
C LEU A 108 -20.04 1.24 4.08
N PHE A 109 -18.78 1.62 4.28
CA PHE A 109 -18.37 2.75 5.10
C PHE A 109 -17.66 3.86 4.32
N GLY A 110 -17.56 3.71 2.99
CA GLY A 110 -16.96 4.71 2.12
C GLY A 110 -15.47 4.94 2.38
N PRO A 111 -14.98 6.18 2.18
CA PRO A 111 -13.58 6.53 2.40
C PRO A 111 -13.09 6.29 3.82
N THR A 112 -13.96 6.35 4.83
CA THR A 112 -13.60 6.06 6.22
C THR A 112 -13.06 4.65 6.41
N ALA A 113 -13.54 3.67 5.64
CA ALA A 113 -13.03 2.29 5.70
C ALA A 113 -11.60 2.14 5.16
N VAL A 114 -11.04 3.11 4.45
CA VAL A 114 -9.65 3.06 3.96
C VAL A 114 -8.62 3.11 5.10
N TRP A 115 -9.03 3.52 6.32
CA TRP A 115 -8.21 3.32 7.51
C TRP A 115 -7.90 1.84 7.80
N VAL A 116 -8.77 0.91 7.41
CA VAL A 116 -8.59 -0.53 7.61
C VAL A 116 -7.30 -1.02 6.93
N PRO A 117 -7.13 -0.92 5.59
CA PRO A 117 -5.89 -1.35 4.95
C PRO A 117 -4.69 -0.52 5.41
N PHE A 118 -4.85 0.76 5.74
CA PHE A 118 -3.76 1.57 6.30
C PHE A 118 -3.19 0.96 7.59
N TRP A 119 -4.06 0.68 8.57
CA TRP A 119 -3.65 0.08 9.83
C TRP A 119 -3.21 -1.37 9.68
N SER A 120 -3.86 -2.13 8.80
CA SER A 120 -3.48 -3.53 8.50
C SER A 120 -2.01 -3.60 8.07
N ARG A 121 -1.59 -2.76 7.12
CA ARG A 121 -0.19 -2.71 6.66
C ARG A 121 0.80 -2.27 7.72
N LEU A 122 0.42 -1.35 8.61
CA LEU A 122 1.26 -0.95 9.74
C LEU A 122 1.43 -2.08 10.76
N ILE A 123 0.35 -2.81 11.05
CA ILE A 123 0.37 -3.96 11.96
C ILE A 123 1.25 -5.06 11.37
N ASP A 124 1.07 -5.42 10.11
CA ASP A 124 1.88 -6.45 9.45
C ASP A 124 3.37 -6.07 9.43
N TYR A 125 3.69 -4.82 9.08
CA TYR A 125 5.06 -4.33 9.20
C TYR A 125 5.61 -4.48 10.64
N GLY A 126 4.80 -4.15 11.66
CA GLY A 126 5.19 -4.31 13.06
C GLY A 126 5.46 -5.77 13.47
N ILE A 127 4.63 -6.70 12.99
CA ILE A 127 4.77 -8.13 13.28
C ILE A 127 5.95 -8.76 12.53
N ASP A 128 6.21 -8.32 11.30
CA ASP A 128 7.25 -8.92 10.45
C ASP A 128 8.63 -8.28 10.70
N ARG A 129 8.68 -7.07 11.26
CA ARG A 129 9.93 -6.35 11.58
C ARG A 129 10.93 -7.14 12.43
N PRO A 130 10.54 -7.85 13.51
CA PRO A 130 11.46 -8.69 14.28
C PRO A 130 12.17 -9.78 13.46
N GLN A 131 11.60 -10.18 12.32
CA GLN A 131 12.18 -11.19 11.42
C GLN A 131 13.24 -10.60 10.47
N SER A 132 13.49 -9.28 10.53
CA SER A 132 14.50 -8.58 9.74
C SER A 132 15.76 -8.31 10.58
N PRO A 133 16.72 -9.26 10.66
CA PRO A 133 17.87 -9.15 11.55
C PRO A 133 18.85 -8.06 11.13
N THR A 134 18.94 -7.74 9.84
CA THR A 134 19.88 -6.73 9.34
C THR A 134 19.23 -5.35 9.20
N ARG A 135 20.01 -4.29 9.40
CA ARG A 135 19.55 -2.92 9.16
C ARG A 135 19.05 -2.73 7.72
N TYR A 136 19.70 -3.38 6.76
CA TYR A 136 19.32 -3.32 5.35
C TYR A 136 17.92 -3.89 5.15
N GLN A 137 17.63 -5.07 5.70
CA GLN A 137 16.28 -5.66 5.64
C GLN A 137 15.22 -4.80 6.31
N GLN A 138 15.53 -4.21 7.48
CA GLN A 138 14.60 -3.31 8.17
C GLN A 138 14.27 -2.07 7.34
N TRP A 139 15.26 -1.52 6.64
CA TRP A 139 15.06 -0.37 5.78
C TRP A 139 14.33 -0.72 4.49
N ASN A 140 14.67 -1.83 3.84
CA ASN A 140 13.89 -2.36 2.73
C ASN A 140 12.42 -2.58 3.15
N GLY A 141 12.17 -3.16 4.33
CA GLY A 141 10.82 -3.28 4.89
C GLY A 141 10.13 -1.94 5.08
N THR A 142 10.86 -0.92 5.58
CA THR A 142 10.32 0.43 5.77
C THR A 142 10.01 1.12 4.45
N ARG A 143 10.91 1.00 3.46
CA ARG A 143 10.71 1.49 2.10
C ARG A 143 9.48 0.82 1.49
N ASN A 144 9.37 -0.51 1.59
CA ASN A 144 8.22 -1.25 1.07
C ASN A 144 6.93 -0.82 1.77
N LEU A 145 6.94 -0.57 3.08
CA LEU A 145 5.78 -0.01 3.78
C LEU A 145 5.39 1.36 3.22
N ILE A 146 6.34 2.30 3.11
CA ILE A 146 6.10 3.65 2.56
C ILE A 146 5.52 3.54 1.15
N PHE A 147 6.13 2.71 0.31
CA PHE A 147 5.74 2.55 -1.08
C PHE A 147 4.34 1.92 -1.20
N ASN A 148 4.07 0.87 -0.42
CA ASN A 148 2.77 0.21 -0.39
C ASN A 148 1.67 1.11 0.17
N LEU A 149 1.93 1.89 1.22
CA LEU A 149 0.96 2.84 1.76
C LEU A 149 0.67 3.95 0.75
N GLY A 150 1.70 4.54 0.15
CA GLY A 150 1.54 5.61 -0.85
C GLY A 150 0.78 5.13 -2.08
N ALA A 151 1.16 3.97 -2.63
CA ALA A 151 0.51 3.42 -3.82
C ALA A 151 -0.95 3.03 -3.55
N SER A 152 -1.15 2.17 -2.53
CA SER A 152 -2.45 1.53 -2.32
C SER A 152 -3.47 2.50 -1.77
N ILE A 153 -3.14 3.33 -0.77
CA ILE A 153 -4.12 4.23 -0.15
C ILE A 153 -4.56 5.33 -1.11
N VAL A 154 -3.63 5.92 -1.87
CA VAL A 154 -4.00 6.89 -2.93
C VAL A 154 -4.85 6.21 -4.00
N GLY A 155 -4.48 5.00 -4.41
CA GLY A 155 -5.23 4.23 -5.41
C GLY A 155 -6.67 3.92 -4.96
N LEU A 156 -6.85 3.50 -3.71
CA LEU A 156 -8.15 3.21 -3.13
C LEU A 156 -9.02 4.47 -3.01
N LEU A 157 -8.45 5.58 -2.54
CA LEU A 157 -9.18 6.86 -2.45
C LEU A 157 -9.57 7.38 -3.84
N PHE A 158 -8.69 7.24 -4.83
CA PHE A 158 -8.97 7.58 -6.21
C PHE A 158 -10.08 6.71 -6.82
N ALA A 159 -10.07 5.41 -6.52
CA ALA A 159 -11.12 4.49 -6.94
C ALA A 159 -12.49 4.87 -6.33
N LEU A 160 -12.52 5.23 -5.05
CA LEU A 160 -13.75 5.71 -4.40
C LEU A 160 -14.24 7.03 -4.97
N LEU A 161 -13.33 7.94 -5.33
CA LEU A 161 -13.67 9.18 -6.00
C LEU A 161 -14.33 8.91 -7.35
N ILE A 162 -13.79 7.98 -8.14
CA ILE A 162 -14.39 7.56 -9.41
C ILE A 162 -15.77 6.95 -9.17
N TYR A 163 -15.88 6.02 -8.21
CA TYR A 163 -17.16 5.37 -7.87
C TYR A 163 -18.24 6.41 -7.53
N GLN A 164 -17.93 7.37 -6.65
CA GLN A 164 -18.85 8.47 -6.33
C GLN A 164 -19.15 9.35 -7.54
N GLY A 165 -18.15 9.66 -8.36
CA GLY A 165 -18.30 10.45 -9.60
C GLY A 165 -19.20 9.78 -10.64
N LEU A 166 -19.29 8.44 -10.62
CA LEU A 166 -20.21 7.65 -11.45
C LEU A 166 -21.61 7.52 -10.84
N GLY A 167 -21.92 8.24 -9.75
CA GLY A 167 -23.20 8.20 -9.05
C GLY A 167 -23.30 7.14 -7.96
N GLY A 168 -22.20 6.46 -7.63
CA GLY A 168 -22.12 5.51 -6.53
C GLY A 168 -22.36 6.18 -5.16
N GLN A 169 -23.03 5.47 -4.26
CA GLN A 169 -23.35 5.95 -2.91
C GLN A 169 -22.82 4.98 -1.84
N PHE A 170 -22.60 5.51 -0.63
CA PHE A 170 -22.21 4.74 0.55
C PHE A 170 -23.28 4.91 1.65
N PRO A 171 -23.73 3.83 2.30
CA PRO A 171 -23.49 2.44 1.93
C PRO A 171 -24.08 2.13 0.54
N LEU A 172 -23.57 1.07 -0.12
CA LEU A 172 -24.15 0.58 -1.37
C LEU A 172 -25.65 0.30 -1.15
N SER A 173 -26.51 1.07 -1.83
CA SER A 173 -27.95 1.10 -1.56
C SER A 173 -28.67 -0.16 -2.02
N GLU A 174 -28.17 -0.82 -3.08
CA GLU A 174 -28.81 -1.97 -3.71
C GLU A 174 -27.77 -2.94 -4.30
N LEU A 175 -28.08 -4.24 -4.26
CA LEU A 175 -27.29 -5.29 -4.92
C LEU A 175 -27.80 -5.57 -6.34
N THR A 176 -28.05 -4.51 -7.12
CA THR A 176 -28.46 -4.62 -8.52
C THR A 176 -27.25 -4.51 -9.45
N LEU A 177 -27.33 -5.12 -10.63
CA LEU A 177 -26.29 -5.01 -11.67
C LEU A 177 -26.00 -3.54 -12.05
N ALA A 178 -27.02 -2.69 -12.03
CA ALA A 178 -26.87 -1.26 -12.29
C ALA A 178 -26.03 -0.56 -11.22
N ALA A 179 -26.26 -0.88 -9.93
CA ALA A 179 -25.47 -0.36 -8.82
C ALA A 179 -24.05 -0.95 -8.75
N ALA A 180 -23.83 -2.15 -9.30
CA ALA A 180 -22.53 -2.81 -9.33
C ALA A 180 -21.58 -2.26 -10.41
N TRP A 181 -22.10 -1.69 -11.51
CA TRP A 181 -21.26 -1.21 -12.62
C TRP A 181 -20.26 -0.10 -12.22
N PRO A 182 -20.66 0.94 -11.44
CA PRO A 182 -19.72 1.91 -10.90
C PRO A 182 -18.59 1.28 -10.07
N VAL A 183 -18.90 0.24 -9.29
CA VAL A 183 -17.89 -0.50 -8.50
C VAL A 183 -16.90 -1.19 -9.43
N PHE A 184 -17.40 -1.87 -10.46
CA PHE A 184 -16.56 -2.57 -11.43
C PHE A 184 -15.60 -1.61 -12.15
N LEU A 185 -16.09 -0.45 -12.59
CA LEU A 185 -15.26 0.57 -13.23
C LEU A 185 -14.21 1.15 -12.28
N ALA A 186 -14.59 1.43 -11.02
CA ALA A 186 -13.64 1.92 -10.02
C ALA A 186 -12.51 0.92 -9.77
N VAL A 187 -12.83 -0.38 -9.64
CA VAL A 187 -11.83 -1.45 -9.49
C VAL A 187 -10.96 -1.59 -10.74
N LEU A 188 -11.55 -1.52 -11.93
CA LEU A 188 -10.81 -1.64 -13.19
C LEU A 188 -9.83 -0.48 -13.40
N LEU A 189 -10.19 0.73 -12.96
CA LEU A 189 -9.34 1.92 -13.04
C LEU A 189 -8.32 2.03 -11.89
N TRP A 190 -8.55 1.32 -10.79
CA TRP A 190 -7.58 1.19 -9.71
C TRP A 190 -6.34 0.36 -10.12
N LEU A 191 -6.52 -0.72 -10.88
CA LEU A 191 -5.41 -1.58 -11.35
C LEU A 191 -4.30 -0.83 -12.11
N PRO A 192 -4.61 0.00 -13.14
CA PRO A 192 -3.57 0.74 -13.85
C PRO A 192 -2.92 1.83 -12.99
N TRP A 193 -3.57 2.34 -11.95
CA TRP A 193 -2.94 3.28 -11.02
C TRP A 193 -1.73 2.64 -10.32
N GLU A 194 -1.90 1.44 -9.77
CA GLU A 194 -0.79 0.73 -9.14
C GLU A 194 0.32 0.46 -10.16
N GLY A 195 -0.04 -0.02 -11.35
CA GLY A 195 0.91 -0.23 -12.45
C GLY A 195 1.70 1.04 -12.81
N LEU A 196 1.03 2.17 -12.98
CA LEU A 196 1.66 3.46 -13.29
C LEU A 196 2.57 3.94 -12.15
N PHE A 197 2.15 3.74 -10.89
CA PHE A 197 2.95 4.07 -9.74
C PHE A 197 4.26 3.28 -9.72
N PHE A 198 4.20 1.96 -9.89
CA PHE A 198 5.38 1.10 -9.95
C PHE A 198 6.25 1.38 -11.19
N LEU A 199 5.65 1.61 -12.36
CA LEU A 199 6.37 1.94 -13.59
C LEU A 199 7.12 3.26 -13.47
N SER A 200 6.49 4.30 -12.89
CA SER A 200 7.12 5.60 -12.69
C SER A 200 8.37 5.50 -11.82
N TYR A 201 8.35 4.64 -10.80
CA TYR A 201 9.51 4.35 -9.98
C TYR A 201 10.58 3.56 -10.73
N GLY A 202 10.19 2.53 -11.48
CA GLY A 202 11.13 1.71 -12.25
C GLY A 202 11.89 2.48 -13.34
N VAL A 203 11.25 3.46 -13.98
CA VAL A 203 11.88 4.33 -15.00
C VAL A 203 12.89 5.32 -14.39
N LEU A 204 12.75 5.65 -13.11
CA LEU A 204 13.63 6.62 -12.42
C LEU A 204 14.91 5.98 -11.84
N LEU A 205 15.06 4.65 -11.92
CA LEU A 205 16.17 3.85 -11.38
C LEU A 205 17.20 3.43 -12.45
#